data_AF-A0A382GFG8-F1
#
_entry.id   AF-A0A382GFG8-F1
#
_cell.length_a   1.000
_cell.length_b   1.000
_cell.length_c   1.000
_cell.angle_alpha   90.00
_cell.angle_beta   90.00
_cell.angle_gamma   90.00
#
_symmetry.space_group_name_H-M   'P 1'
#
loop_
_entity.id
_entity.type
_entity.pdbx_description
1 polymer ?
#
loop_
_entity_poly.entity_id
_entity_poly.type
_entity_poly.pdbx_seq_one_letter_code
_entity_poly.pdbx_strand_id
1 'polypeptide(L)'
;MIKGNVPIDNGCFSNDITRLLEMQTKVKRLLLTGATLALLGGLAKAEVSFEKQVQPVLASACLSCHGEKKPKGELQLHTHAGLLEGSEYGKVVVPGKPEKSTLYTTTILPPDDDDIMPPKGEPLTSDQANVLKEWIAAGAKWPEGLVIQQVRRIDFVKDIKPILEASCVSCHRDGHDKGDLRLDERQHAFGGGEADPAVVPFDLEKSTLYQTVRLPADHDDLMPPSNKGGPLPQEQLDLLRDWIVQGAAWP
;
A
#
# COMPACT_ATOMS: atom_id res chain seq x y z
N MET A 1 -81.79 -28.05 14.34
CA MET A 1 -82.22 -29.10 13.40
C MET A 1 -80.98 -29.91 12.97
N ILE A 2 -80.83 -31.15 13.43
CA ILE A 2 -81.08 -32.44 12.74
C ILE A 2 -79.83 -32.98 12.00
N LYS A 3 -79.24 -34.04 12.61
CA LYS A 3 -78.56 -35.24 12.03
C LYS A 3 -77.26 -35.02 11.22
N GLY A 4 -76.25 -35.88 11.27
CA GLY A 4 -76.12 -37.22 11.85
C GLY A 4 -74.71 -37.76 11.61
N ASN A 5 -74.30 -38.65 12.50
CA ASN A 5 -73.07 -39.44 12.51
C ASN A 5 -73.04 -40.46 11.36
N VAL A 6 -71.85 -40.92 10.92
CA VAL A 6 -71.46 -42.36 10.80
C VAL A 6 -70.06 -42.50 10.13
N PRO A 7 -69.23 -43.48 10.56
CA PRO A 7 -67.83 -43.64 10.16
C PRO A 7 -67.55 -44.92 9.31
N ILE A 8 -66.24 -45.22 9.12
CA ILE A 8 -65.54 -46.50 8.81
C ILE A 8 -65.66 -47.20 7.44
N ASP A 9 -64.48 -47.56 6.89
CA ASP A 9 -64.12 -48.71 6.02
C ASP A 9 -62.57 -48.62 5.82
N ASN A 10 -61.67 -49.47 6.34
CA ASN A 10 -61.41 -50.93 6.27
C ASN A 10 -60.85 -51.45 4.94
N GLY A 11 -59.51 -51.52 4.86
CA GLY A 11 -58.80 -52.04 3.70
C GLY A 11 -59.01 -53.52 3.37
N CYS A 12 -58.64 -53.88 2.13
CA CYS A 12 -58.20 -55.19 1.67
C CYS A 12 -57.61 -55.00 0.26
N PHE A 13 -56.32 -55.28 0.02
CA PHE A 13 -55.69 -56.59 -0.27
C PHE A 13 -55.88 -57.10 -1.70
N SER A 14 -54.72 -57.37 -2.33
CA SER A 14 -54.45 -58.29 -3.44
C SER A 14 -55.05 -57.97 -4.80
N ASN A 15 -54.43 -58.30 -5.93
CA ASN A 15 -53.11 -58.84 -6.30
C ASN A 15 -53.08 -58.62 -7.82
N ASP A 16 -51.95 -58.23 -8.41
CA ASP A 16 -51.55 -58.84 -9.68
C ASP A 16 -50.07 -58.56 -9.95
N ILE A 17 -49.29 -59.54 -9.52
CA ILE A 17 -47.95 -59.84 -9.98
C ILE A 17 -48.07 -60.29 -11.44
N THR A 18 -47.07 -59.94 -12.26
CA THR A 18 -46.80 -60.43 -13.64
C THR A 18 -47.07 -59.42 -14.75
N ARG A 19 -46.19 -58.42 -14.87
CA ARG A 19 -45.66 -58.03 -16.17
C ARG A 19 -44.41 -57.16 -16.04
N LEU A 20 -43.35 -57.60 -16.71
CA LEU A 20 -42.25 -56.79 -17.24
C LEU A 20 -41.05 -56.57 -16.30
N LEU A 21 -40.46 -57.69 -15.87
CA LEU A 21 -39.02 -57.92 -16.06
C LEU A 21 -38.72 -57.77 -17.56
N GLU A 22 -38.00 -56.72 -17.95
CA GLU A 22 -37.12 -56.60 -19.13
C GLU A 22 -36.90 -55.13 -19.48
N MET A 23 -35.83 -54.52 -18.96
CA MET A 23 -35.02 -53.48 -19.63
C MET A 23 -33.91 -52.98 -18.69
N GLN A 24 -33.14 -53.92 -18.15
CA GLN A 24 -31.75 -53.64 -17.78
C GLN A 24 -30.91 -53.73 -19.06
N THR A 25 -29.98 -52.78 -19.23
CA THR A 25 -28.96 -52.64 -20.28
C THR A 25 -29.26 -51.69 -21.46
N LYS A 26 -28.31 -50.74 -21.64
CA LYS A 26 -28.12 -49.78 -22.75
C LYS A 26 -28.73 -48.38 -22.58
N VAL A 27 -28.14 -47.59 -21.70
CA VAL A 27 -27.76 -46.21 -22.06
C VAL A 27 -26.28 -46.03 -21.73
N LYS A 28 -25.45 -46.52 -22.66
CA LYS A 28 -24.02 -46.25 -22.74
C LYS A 28 -23.90 -44.94 -23.52
N ARG A 29 -23.10 -44.00 -23.00
CA ARG A 29 -22.55 -42.80 -23.66
C ARG A 29 -23.47 -41.58 -23.73
N LEU A 30 -23.33 -40.71 -22.73
CA LEU A 30 -23.15 -39.29 -23.02
C LEU A 30 -22.03 -38.76 -22.13
N LEU A 31 -20.88 -38.53 -22.76
CA LEU A 31 -19.75 -37.79 -22.22
C LEU A 31 -20.19 -36.35 -22.06
N LEU A 32 -20.38 -35.87 -20.84
CA LEU A 32 -20.17 -34.46 -20.52
C LEU A 32 -19.24 -34.42 -19.31
N THR A 33 -17.95 -34.34 -19.62
CA THR A 33 -16.89 -33.91 -18.72
C THR A 33 -17.27 -32.57 -18.12
N GLY A 34 -17.70 -32.56 -16.85
CA GLY A 34 -17.78 -31.35 -16.04
C GLY A 34 -16.36 -30.88 -15.74
N ALA A 35 -15.76 -30.12 -16.66
CA ALA A 35 -14.56 -29.36 -16.39
C ALA A 35 -14.96 -28.20 -15.47
N THR A 36 -14.81 -28.40 -14.15
CA THR A 36 -14.73 -27.30 -13.19
C THR A 36 -13.49 -26.48 -13.54
N LEU A 37 -13.68 -25.45 -14.36
CA LEU A 37 -12.69 -24.41 -14.59
C LEU A 37 -12.59 -23.60 -13.29
N ALA A 38 -11.71 -24.03 -12.39
CA ALA A 38 -11.32 -23.24 -11.25
C ALA A 38 -10.70 -21.94 -11.78
N LEU A 39 -11.46 -20.84 -11.71
CA LEU A 39 -10.91 -19.50 -11.80
C LEU A 39 -9.99 -19.32 -10.58
N LEU A 40 -8.74 -19.75 -10.71
CA LEU A 40 -7.64 -19.20 -9.96
C LEU A 40 -7.35 -17.82 -10.54
N GLY A 41 -8.26 -16.88 -10.28
CA GLY A 41 -7.97 -15.46 -10.35
C GLY A 41 -6.99 -15.16 -9.22
N GLY A 42 -5.71 -15.44 -9.45
CA GLY A 42 -4.66 -14.89 -8.60
C GLY A 42 -4.85 -13.38 -8.64
N LEU A 43 -5.20 -12.80 -7.49
CA LEU A 43 -5.07 -11.37 -7.27
C LEU A 43 -3.60 -11.06 -7.55
N ALA A 44 -3.29 -10.56 -8.75
CA ALA A 44 -2.01 -9.98 -9.05
C ALA A 44 -1.89 -8.80 -8.08
N LYS A 45 -1.18 -9.02 -6.97
CA LYS A 45 -0.79 -7.96 -6.05
C LYS A 45 -0.13 -6.89 -6.92
N ALA A 46 -0.65 -5.67 -6.87
CA ALA A 46 -0.13 -4.57 -7.67
C ALA A 46 1.40 -4.51 -7.51
N GLU A 47 2.12 -4.60 -8.63
CA GLU A 47 3.58 -4.61 -8.62
C GLU A 47 4.07 -3.24 -8.12
N VAL A 48 5.02 -3.23 -7.18
CA VAL A 48 5.64 -1.99 -6.70
C VAL A 48 6.29 -1.25 -7.87
N SER A 49 5.97 0.04 -8.01
CA SER A 49 6.61 0.90 -9.01
C SER A 49 7.99 1.33 -8.55
N PHE A 50 9.00 1.07 -9.37
CA PHE A 50 10.36 1.52 -9.07
C PHE A 50 10.41 3.05 -8.98
N GLU A 51 9.88 3.74 -9.98
CA GLU A 51 9.96 5.19 -10.13
C GLU A 51 9.16 5.92 -9.06
N LYS A 52 7.95 5.43 -8.74
CA LYS A 52 7.06 6.11 -7.78
C LYS A 52 7.35 5.76 -6.33
N GLN A 53 7.89 4.57 -6.05
CA GLN A 53 8.00 4.07 -4.68
C GLN A 53 9.44 3.76 -4.29
N VAL A 54 10.17 2.95 -5.07
CA VAL A 54 11.54 2.52 -4.69
C VAL A 54 12.54 3.66 -4.80
N GLN A 55 12.53 4.38 -5.92
CA GLN A 55 13.46 5.45 -6.22
C GLN A 55 13.40 6.58 -5.18
N PRO A 56 12.23 7.10 -4.75
CA PRO A 56 12.17 8.09 -3.68
C PRO A 56 12.77 7.61 -2.36
N VAL A 57 12.58 6.33 -1.99
CA VAL A 57 13.17 5.76 -0.77
C VAL A 57 14.68 5.71 -0.89
N LEU A 58 15.23 5.16 -1.98
CA LEU A 58 16.68 5.11 -2.19
C LEU A 58 17.29 6.52 -2.20
N ALA A 59 16.69 7.44 -2.97
CA ALA A 59 17.17 8.80 -3.16
C ALA A 59 17.26 9.60 -1.85
N SER A 60 16.25 9.46 -0.98
CA SER A 60 16.14 10.24 0.25
C SER A 60 16.80 9.58 1.46
N ALA A 61 16.65 8.26 1.62
CA ALA A 61 17.09 7.55 2.82
C ALA A 61 18.50 6.95 2.69
N CYS A 62 18.95 6.60 1.48
CA CYS A 62 20.18 5.84 1.28
C CYS A 62 21.34 6.68 0.70
N LEU A 63 21.05 7.54 -0.28
CA LEU A 63 22.12 8.17 -1.08
C LEU A 63 22.95 9.23 -0.34
N SER A 64 22.52 9.71 0.82
CA SER A 64 23.33 10.62 1.64
C SER A 64 24.63 9.95 2.13
N CYS A 65 24.63 8.61 2.28
CA CYS A 65 25.79 7.81 2.69
C CYS A 65 26.26 6.83 1.61
N HIS A 66 25.36 6.35 0.74
CA HIS A 66 25.63 5.33 -0.30
C HIS A 66 25.46 5.88 -1.73
N GLY A 67 25.58 7.20 -1.90
CA GLY A 67 25.57 7.88 -3.19
C GLY A 67 26.93 7.87 -3.90
N GLU A 68 27.09 8.73 -4.88
CA GLU A 68 28.33 8.86 -5.68
C GLU A 68 29.54 9.30 -4.83
N LYS A 69 29.32 10.18 -3.85
CA LYS A 69 30.39 10.84 -3.11
C LYS A 69 30.70 10.09 -1.81
N LYS A 70 31.81 9.33 -1.83
CA LYS A 70 32.36 8.60 -0.66
C LYS A 70 31.36 7.60 -0.07
N PRO A 71 30.94 6.58 -0.84
CA PRO A 71 30.02 5.57 -0.38
C PRO A 71 30.55 4.87 0.87
N LYS A 72 29.75 4.82 1.93
CA LYS A 72 30.06 4.05 3.15
C LYS A 72 29.96 2.55 2.85
N GLY A 73 30.85 1.76 3.46
CA GLY A 73 30.92 0.31 3.26
C GLY A 73 31.15 -0.11 1.81
N GLU A 74 31.76 0.76 1.01
CA GLU A 74 31.97 0.58 -0.44
C GLU A 74 30.67 0.37 -1.24
N LEU A 75 29.51 0.66 -0.64
CA LEU A 75 28.20 0.41 -1.23
C LEU A 75 27.67 1.62 -2.01
N GLN A 76 27.42 1.43 -3.31
CA GLN A 76 26.86 2.43 -4.22
C GLN A 76 25.42 2.08 -4.62
N LEU A 77 24.44 2.88 -4.19
CA LEU A 77 23.01 2.64 -4.45
C LEU A 77 22.41 3.61 -5.48
N HIS A 78 23.20 4.51 -6.05
CA HIS A 78 22.71 5.48 -7.04
C HIS A 78 22.69 4.94 -8.48
N THR A 79 23.29 3.77 -8.74
CA THR A 79 23.29 3.09 -10.04
C THR A 79 23.01 1.61 -9.91
N HIS A 80 22.49 1.00 -10.98
CA HIS A 80 22.30 -0.46 -11.03
C HIS A 80 23.63 -1.22 -10.92
N ALA A 81 24.68 -0.72 -11.58
CA ALA A 81 26.00 -1.36 -11.56
C ALA A 81 26.56 -1.42 -10.13
N GLY A 82 26.48 -0.32 -9.38
CA GLY A 82 26.89 -0.29 -7.98
C GLY A 82 26.06 -1.22 -7.08
N LEU A 83 24.75 -1.29 -7.30
CA LEU A 83 23.87 -2.21 -6.58
C LEU A 83 24.27 -3.68 -6.79
N LEU A 84 24.64 -4.05 -8.02
CA LEU A 84 25.04 -5.41 -8.40
C LEU A 84 26.43 -5.78 -7.88
N GLU A 85 27.34 -4.82 -7.81
CA GLU A 85 28.67 -4.98 -7.21
C GLU A 85 28.56 -5.32 -5.72
N GLY A 86 27.67 -4.62 -5.01
CA GLY A 86 27.38 -4.87 -3.59
C GLY A 86 28.16 -3.93 -2.67
N SER A 87 28.48 -4.43 -1.48
CA SER A 87 29.29 -3.73 -0.47
C SER A 87 30.58 -4.51 -0.19
N GLU A 88 31.42 -4.00 0.72
CA GLU A 88 32.58 -4.72 1.24
C GLU A 88 32.22 -6.08 1.88
N TYR A 89 30.95 -6.28 2.25
CA TYR A 89 30.41 -7.53 2.82
C TYR A 89 29.71 -8.42 1.78
N GLY A 90 29.77 -8.06 0.49
CA GLY A 90 29.20 -8.83 -0.61
C GLY A 90 27.84 -8.30 -1.09
N LYS A 91 27.00 -9.20 -1.61
CA LYS A 91 25.72 -8.82 -2.26
C LYS A 91 24.74 -8.22 -1.25
N VAL A 92 24.25 -7.02 -1.54
CA VAL A 92 23.25 -6.34 -0.69
C VAL A 92 21.80 -6.62 -1.11
N VAL A 93 21.61 -6.99 -2.38
CA VAL A 93 20.32 -7.42 -2.93
C VAL A 93 20.45 -8.79 -3.55
N VAL A 94 19.55 -9.68 -3.13
CA VAL A 94 19.35 -11.00 -3.71
C VAL A 94 17.95 -11.03 -4.32
N PRO A 95 17.82 -10.89 -5.66
CA PRO A 95 16.53 -10.90 -6.34
C PRO A 95 15.65 -12.08 -5.91
N GLY A 96 14.40 -11.78 -5.56
CA GLY A 96 13.40 -12.74 -5.08
C GLY A 96 13.56 -13.16 -3.61
N LYS A 97 14.59 -12.66 -2.88
CA LYS A 97 14.88 -13.07 -1.50
C LYS A 97 15.14 -11.85 -0.59
N PRO A 98 14.09 -11.12 -0.18
CA PRO A 98 14.24 -9.96 0.72
C PRO A 98 14.96 -10.30 2.02
N GLU A 99 14.62 -11.44 2.64
CA GLU A 99 15.22 -11.89 3.90
C GLU A 99 16.69 -12.32 3.78
N LYS A 100 17.24 -12.35 2.56
CA LYS A 100 18.67 -12.57 2.29
C LYS A 100 19.37 -11.32 1.73
N SER A 101 18.67 -10.19 1.73
CA SER A 101 19.13 -8.93 1.16
C SER A 101 19.37 -7.94 2.29
N THR A 102 20.64 -7.66 2.58
CA THR A 102 21.01 -6.74 3.66
C THR A 102 20.47 -5.33 3.45
N LEU A 103 20.20 -4.93 2.19
CA LEU A 103 19.52 -3.66 1.88
C LEU A 103 18.15 -3.55 2.56
N TYR A 104 17.41 -4.66 2.71
CA TYR A 104 16.12 -4.66 3.40
C TYR A 104 16.29 -4.99 4.89
N THR A 105 17.03 -6.05 5.23
CA THR A 105 17.05 -6.55 6.62
C THR A 105 17.62 -5.54 7.60
N THR A 106 18.61 -4.74 7.19
CA THR A 106 19.18 -3.67 8.06
C THR A 106 18.21 -2.53 8.33
N THR A 107 17.22 -2.32 7.46
CA THR A 107 16.24 -1.22 7.60
C THR A 107 15.09 -1.53 8.54
N ILE A 108 14.96 -2.80 8.97
CA ILE A 108 13.90 -3.29 9.86
C ILE A 108 14.44 -3.76 11.21
N LEU A 109 15.73 -3.53 11.47
CA LEU A 109 16.34 -3.83 12.76
C LEU A 109 15.78 -2.91 13.86
N PRO A 110 15.88 -3.33 15.15
CA PRO A 110 15.55 -2.46 16.27
C PRO A 110 16.35 -1.13 16.24
N PRO A 111 15.76 -0.01 16.69
CA PRO A 111 16.43 1.30 16.67
C PRO A 111 17.77 1.38 17.42
N ASP A 112 18.03 0.46 18.36
CA ASP A 112 19.24 0.36 19.16
C ASP A 112 20.27 -0.63 18.60
N ASP A 113 19.98 -1.27 17.45
CA ASP A 113 20.91 -2.17 16.78
C ASP A 113 22.01 -1.38 16.06
N ASP A 114 23.27 -1.80 16.22
CA ASP A 114 24.43 -1.13 15.61
C ASP A 114 24.43 -1.21 14.07
N ASP A 115 23.76 -2.21 13.49
CA ASP A 115 23.68 -2.43 12.06
C ASP A 115 22.42 -1.78 11.42
N ILE A 116 21.59 -1.08 12.20
CA ILE A 116 20.38 -0.44 11.66
C ILE A 116 20.74 0.61 10.61
N MET A 117 19.98 0.61 9.52
CA MET A 117 20.08 1.61 8.46
C MET A 117 18.80 2.47 8.39
N PRO A 118 18.92 3.81 8.37
CA PRO A 118 20.17 4.58 8.46
C PRO A 118 20.76 4.58 9.89
N PRO A 119 22.11 4.70 10.05
CA PRO A 119 22.76 4.66 11.36
C PRO A 119 22.53 5.93 12.19
N LYS A 120 22.04 6.99 11.54
CA LYS A 120 21.66 8.27 12.17
C LYS A 120 20.42 8.81 11.48
N GLY A 121 19.55 9.43 12.26
CA GLY A 121 18.28 9.96 11.80
C GLY A 121 17.15 8.95 11.94
N GLU A 122 15.99 9.27 11.38
CA GLU A 122 14.80 8.45 11.53
C GLU A 122 14.92 7.11 10.79
N PRO A 123 14.53 5.98 11.40
CA PRO A 123 14.35 4.71 10.71
C PRO A 123 13.41 4.83 9.51
N LEU A 124 13.43 3.84 8.62
CA LEU A 124 12.41 3.76 7.59
C LEU A 124 11.04 3.48 8.24
N THR A 125 9.99 4.06 7.67
CA THR A 125 8.64 3.62 8.04
C THR A 125 8.38 2.21 7.52
N SER A 126 7.38 1.54 8.09
CA SER A 126 6.93 0.24 7.59
C SER A 126 6.57 0.27 6.10
N ASP A 127 5.97 1.36 5.62
CA ASP A 127 5.63 1.53 4.19
C ASP A 127 6.89 1.62 3.31
N GLN A 128 7.90 2.39 3.73
CA GLN A 128 9.19 2.49 3.02
C GLN A 128 9.93 1.14 3.01
N ALA A 129 10.01 0.45 4.14
CA ALA A 129 10.65 -0.86 4.23
C ALA A 129 9.91 -1.92 3.40
N ASN A 130 8.56 -1.89 3.40
CA ASN A 130 7.74 -2.79 2.60
C ASN A 130 7.92 -2.58 1.10
N VAL A 131 8.09 -1.32 0.65
CA VAL A 131 8.43 -1.03 -0.76
C VAL A 131 9.73 -1.71 -1.18
N LEU A 132 10.78 -1.63 -0.34
CA LEU A 132 12.05 -2.33 -0.62
C LEU A 132 11.87 -3.85 -0.62
N LYS A 133 11.13 -4.38 0.36
CA LYS A 133 10.82 -5.81 0.45
C LYS A 133 10.15 -6.34 -0.81
N GLU A 134 9.10 -5.65 -1.25
CA GLU A 134 8.27 -6.07 -2.37
C GLU A 134 9.01 -5.93 -3.70
N TRP A 135 9.76 -4.84 -3.88
CA TRP A 135 10.62 -4.67 -5.04
C TRP A 135 11.67 -5.79 -5.14
N ILE A 136 12.34 -6.13 -4.04
CA ILE A 136 13.31 -7.24 -4.01
C ILE A 136 12.61 -8.56 -4.30
N ALA A 137 11.44 -8.82 -3.70
CA ALA A 137 10.65 -10.02 -3.95
C ALA A 137 10.22 -10.16 -5.42
N ALA A 138 9.92 -9.04 -6.09
CA ALA A 138 9.59 -8.96 -7.50
C ALA A 138 10.80 -9.10 -8.44
N GLY A 139 11.99 -9.34 -7.90
CA GLY A 139 13.21 -9.57 -8.67
C GLY A 139 14.12 -8.35 -8.79
N ALA A 140 13.88 -7.29 -8.00
CA ALA A 140 14.72 -6.11 -7.92
C ALA A 140 15.04 -5.45 -9.29
N LYS A 141 14.03 -5.35 -10.16
CA LYS A 141 14.20 -4.75 -11.50
C LYS A 141 14.62 -3.28 -11.36
N TRP A 142 15.57 -2.86 -12.18
CA TRP A 142 16.08 -1.50 -12.23
C TRP A 142 15.92 -0.91 -13.64
N PRO A 143 15.40 0.32 -13.82
CA PRO A 143 15.26 0.94 -15.13
C PRO A 143 16.60 1.16 -15.83
N GLU A 144 16.70 0.73 -17.09
CA GLU A 144 17.96 0.79 -17.85
C GLU A 144 18.53 2.22 -17.92
N GLY A 145 19.82 2.37 -17.62
CA GLY A 145 20.52 3.66 -17.68
C GLY A 145 20.16 4.66 -16.57
N LEU A 146 19.24 4.33 -15.66
CA LEU A 146 18.86 5.24 -14.58
C LEU A 146 19.98 5.41 -13.55
N VAL A 147 20.33 6.67 -13.30
CA VAL A 147 21.18 7.12 -12.19
C VAL A 147 20.32 7.94 -11.24
N ILE A 148 20.10 7.43 -10.03
CA ILE A 148 19.29 8.10 -9.02
C ILE A 148 20.08 9.27 -8.44
N GLN A 149 19.46 10.45 -8.39
CA GLN A 149 20.03 11.61 -7.72
C GLN A 149 19.64 11.63 -6.25
N GLN A 150 20.58 12.00 -5.38
CA GLN A 150 20.30 12.19 -3.97
C GLN A 150 19.33 13.35 -3.78
N VAL A 151 18.28 13.14 -2.98
CA VAL A 151 17.36 14.21 -2.57
C VAL A 151 17.46 14.41 -1.07
N ARG A 152 16.97 15.55 -0.59
CA ARG A 152 16.84 15.80 0.84
C ARG A 152 15.71 14.92 1.39
N ARG A 153 15.97 14.20 2.48
CA ARG A 153 14.92 13.53 3.26
C ARG A 153 14.11 14.57 4.03
N ILE A 154 12.79 14.54 3.87
CA ILE A 154 11.89 15.43 4.63
C ILE A 154 11.72 14.91 6.05
N ASP A 155 11.90 15.80 7.03
CA ASP A 155 11.72 15.52 8.45
C ASP A 155 10.34 16.00 8.88
N PHE A 156 9.47 15.08 9.30
CA PHE A 156 8.10 15.44 9.64
C PHE A 156 8.01 16.52 10.73
N VAL A 157 8.77 16.36 11.82
CA VAL A 157 8.67 17.24 12.99
C VAL A 157 9.18 18.64 12.65
N LYS A 158 10.25 18.72 11.84
CA LYS A 158 10.86 20.01 11.47
C LYS A 158 10.18 20.70 10.30
N ASP A 159 9.76 19.94 9.29
CA ASP A 159 9.34 20.49 8.00
C ASP A 159 7.80 20.50 7.83
N ILE A 160 7.11 19.47 8.33
CA ILE A 160 5.69 19.24 8.01
C ILE A 160 4.77 19.63 9.16
N LYS A 161 5.11 19.22 10.38
CA LYS A 161 4.33 19.51 11.58
C LYS A 161 4.02 21.01 11.74
N PRO A 162 4.97 21.95 11.54
CA PRO A 162 4.66 23.38 11.63
C PRO A 162 3.62 23.85 10.60
N ILE A 163 3.61 23.25 9.40
CA ILE A 163 2.63 23.56 8.36
C ILE A 163 1.25 23.06 8.79
N LEU A 164 1.16 21.81 9.25
CA LEU A 164 -0.11 21.22 9.69
C LEU A 164 -0.68 21.97 10.90
N GLU A 165 0.14 22.31 11.89
CA GLU A 165 -0.29 23.04 13.08
C GLU A 165 -0.78 24.46 12.76
N ALA A 166 -0.04 25.19 11.91
CA ALA A 166 -0.38 26.57 11.57
C ALA A 166 -1.59 26.68 10.63
N SER A 167 -1.70 25.76 9.66
CA SER A 167 -2.62 25.90 8.54
C SER A 167 -3.82 24.95 8.59
N CYS A 168 -3.70 23.79 9.26
CA CYS A 168 -4.70 22.72 9.15
C CYS A 168 -5.40 22.42 10.49
N VAL A 169 -4.63 22.23 11.57
CA VAL A 169 -5.12 21.75 12.88
C VAL A 169 -6.07 22.74 13.57
N SER A 170 -6.09 24.00 13.13
CA SER A 170 -7.09 24.97 13.61
C SER A 170 -8.54 24.53 13.32
N CYS A 171 -8.76 23.75 12.25
CA CYS A 171 -10.06 23.33 11.73
C CYS A 171 -10.20 21.82 11.46
N HIS A 172 -9.11 21.05 11.51
CA HIS A 172 -9.05 19.60 11.23
C HIS A 172 -8.41 18.85 12.41
N ARG A 173 -9.10 18.82 13.55
CA ARG A 173 -8.64 18.20 14.80
C ARG A 173 -9.79 17.59 15.59
N ASP A 174 -9.47 16.88 16.67
CA ASP A 174 -10.51 16.35 17.55
C ASP A 174 -11.46 17.45 18.08
N GLY A 175 -12.77 17.17 18.02
CA GLY A 175 -13.84 18.11 18.35
C GLY A 175 -14.06 19.26 17.37
N HIS A 176 -13.21 19.41 16.35
CA HIS A 176 -13.31 20.40 15.27
C HIS A 176 -12.74 19.82 13.98
N ASP A 177 -13.48 18.89 13.37
CA ASP A 177 -13.14 18.05 12.22
C ASP A 177 -14.00 18.42 11.00
N LYS A 178 -13.83 19.65 10.50
CA LYS A 178 -14.61 20.09 9.33
C LYS A 178 -14.38 19.14 8.16
N GLY A 179 -15.47 18.64 7.58
CA GLY A 179 -15.41 17.67 6.49
C GLY A 179 -14.98 16.28 6.93
N ASP A 180 -15.17 15.93 8.21
CA ASP A 180 -14.78 14.62 8.79
C ASP A 180 -13.27 14.33 8.66
N LEU A 181 -12.48 15.40 8.60
CA LEU A 181 -11.03 15.35 8.40
C LEU A 181 -10.28 15.75 9.67
N ARG A 182 -9.37 14.88 10.07
CA ARG A 182 -8.45 15.03 11.21
C ARG A 182 -7.00 14.97 10.70
N LEU A 183 -6.21 16.00 11.00
CA LEU A 183 -4.79 16.11 10.62
C LEU A 183 -3.86 16.32 11.82
N ASP A 184 -4.40 16.18 13.03
CA ASP A 184 -3.69 16.30 14.31
C ASP A 184 -3.04 14.98 14.75
N GLU A 185 -3.48 13.85 14.21
CA GLU A 185 -2.94 12.53 14.52
C GLU A 185 -2.74 11.67 13.26
N ARG A 186 -1.63 10.92 13.26
CA ARG A 186 -1.24 10.02 12.17
C ARG A 186 -2.34 9.03 11.80
N GLN A 187 -2.98 8.39 12.78
CA GLN A 187 -3.96 7.34 12.48
C GLN A 187 -5.13 7.86 11.63
N HIS A 188 -5.53 9.12 11.82
CA HIS A 188 -6.65 9.69 11.10
C HIS A 188 -6.24 10.32 9.77
N ALA A 189 -5.06 10.94 9.69
CA ALA A 189 -4.56 11.52 8.43
C ALA A 189 -4.33 10.45 7.34
N PHE A 190 -4.00 9.22 7.73
CA PHE A 190 -3.74 8.09 6.83
C PHE A 190 -4.90 7.09 6.78
N GLY A 191 -5.85 7.20 7.70
CA GLY A 191 -7.02 6.32 7.78
C GLY A 191 -8.04 6.68 6.69
N GLY A 192 -8.44 5.69 5.89
CA GLY A 192 -9.62 5.78 5.03
C GLY A 192 -10.83 5.21 5.79
N GLY A 193 -11.69 6.09 6.30
CA GLY A 193 -12.97 5.75 6.91
C GLY A 193 -14.08 5.74 5.86
N GLU A 194 -15.20 6.44 6.14
CA GLU A 194 -16.19 6.74 5.09
C GLU A 194 -15.67 7.76 4.06
N ALA A 195 -14.59 8.48 4.40
CA ALA A 195 -13.86 9.39 3.53
C ALA A 195 -12.54 8.78 3.01
N ASP A 196 -12.11 9.25 1.83
CA ASP A 196 -10.80 8.93 1.26
C ASP A 196 -9.66 9.40 2.19
N PRO A 197 -8.56 8.64 2.30
CA PRO A 197 -7.42 9.03 3.14
C PRO A 197 -6.83 10.36 2.70
N ALA A 198 -6.53 11.23 3.68
CA ALA A 198 -5.95 12.55 3.41
C ALA A 198 -4.54 12.44 2.83
N VAL A 199 -3.79 11.46 3.32
CA VAL A 199 -2.41 11.20 2.93
C VAL A 199 -2.26 9.73 2.52
N VAL A 200 -1.81 9.51 1.29
CA VAL A 200 -1.48 8.19 0.76
C VAL A 200 0.03 8.16 0.46
N PRO A 201 0.83 7.40 1.23
CA PRO A 201 2.27 7.27 1.00
C PRO A 201 2.59 6.96 -0.46
N PHE A 202 3.55 7.69 -1.05
CA PHE A 202 4.01 7.56 -2.44
C PHE A 202 2.98 7.92 -3.53
N ASP A 203 1.74 8.24 -3.18
CA ASP A 203 0.68 8.51 -4.15
C ASP A 203 0.09 9.91 -3.95
N LEU A 204 0.77 10.88 -4.55
CA LEU A 204 0.36 12.28 -4.53
C LEU A 204 -1.03 12.48 -5.15
N GLU A 205 -1.35 11.71 -6.18
CA GLU A 205 -2.63 11.78 -6.90
C GLU A 205 -3.78 11.11 -6.16
N LYS A 206 -3.51 10.39 -5.07
CA LYS A 206 -4.56 9.89 -4.14
C LYS A 206 -4.56 10.60 -2.80
N SER A 207 -3.60 11.47 -2.56
CA SER A 207 -3.52 12.25 -1.32
C SER A 207 -4.39 13.48 -1.42
N THR A 208 -5.62 13.41 -0.91
CA THR A 208 -6.59 14.51 -1.00
C THR A 208 -6.07 15.79 -0.35
N LEU A 209 -5.25 15.67 0.71
CA LEU A 209 -4.56 16.81 1.33
C LEU A 209 -3.77 17.62 0.30
N TYR A 210 -2.97 16.97 -0.55
CA TYR A 210 -2.16 17.69 -1.53
C TYR A 210 -3.00 18.22 -2.69
N GLN A 211 -4.03 17.46 -3.09
CA GLN A 211 -4.94 17.87 -4.14
C GLN A 211 -5.67 19.16 -3.77
N THR A 212 -6.14 19.31 -2.53
CA THR A 212 -6.92 20.46 -2.09
C THR A 212 -6.06 21.70 -1.86
N VAL A 213 -4.85 21.54 -1.31
CA VAL A 213 -3.96 22.69 -0.98
C VAL A 213 -3.34 23.34 -2.22
N ARG A 214 -3.29 22.63 -3.36
CA ARG A 214 -2.73 23.15 -4.61
C ARG A 214 -3.76 23.76 -5.55
N LEU A 215 -5.04 23.82 -5.14
CA LEU A 215 -6.09 24.39 -5.97
C LEU A 215 -5.88 25.90 -6.17
N PRO A 216 -6.42 26.50 -7.26
CA PRO A 216 -6.41 27.94 -7.46
C PRO A 216 -7.02 28.70 -6.28
N ALA A 217 -6.54 29.93 -6.03
CA ALA A 217 -6.98 30.77 -4.92
C ALA A 217 -8.49 31.12 -4.93
N ASP A 218 -9.14 31.01 -6.09
CA ASP A 218 -10.57 31.26 -6.29
C ASP A 218 -11.42 29.98 -6.28
N HIS A 219 -10.80 28.81 -6.08
CA HIS A 219 -11.51 27.54 -6.02
C HIS A 219 -12.16 27.33 -4.64
N ASP A 220 -13.44 26.97 -4.61
CA ASP A 220 -14.22 26.82 -3.36
C ASP A 220 -13.67 25.71 -2.44
N ASP A 221 -13.13 24.64 -3.02
CA ASP A 221 -12.52 23.52 -2.27
C ASP A 221 -11.05 23.74 -1.88
N LEU A 222 -10.47 24.92 -2.14
CA LEU A 222 -9.11 25.23 -1.67
C LEU A 222 -9.06 25.18 -0.15
N MET A 223 -8.09 24.42 0.37
CA MET A 223 -7.79 24.34 1.79
C MET A 223 -6.34 24.74 2.07
N PRO A 224 -6.06 25.58 3.09
CA PRO A 224 -7.05 26.36 3.83
C PRO A 224 -7.78 27.34 2.90
N PRO A 225 -9.02 27.75 3.21
CA PRO A 225 -9.73 28.71 2.37
C PRO A 225 -8.97 30.02 2.25
N SER A 226 -9.07 30.70 1.11
CA SER A 226 -8.34 31.96 0.83
C SER A 226 -8.61 33.07 1.86
N ASN A 227 -9.78 33.08 2.48
CA ASN A 227 -10.12 34.04 3.54
C ASN A 227 -9.71 33.58 4.96
N LYS A 228 -9.09 32.40 5.09
CA LYS A 228 -8.75 31.73 6.35
C LYS A 228 -7.38 31.02 6.27
N GLY A 229 -6.38 31.72 5.75
CA GLY A 229 -4.98 31.30 5.82
C GLY A 229 -4.43 30.61 4.56
N GLY A 230 -5.25 30.42 3.51
CA GLY A 230 -4.76 29.97 2.21
C GLY A 230 -4.61 31.10 1.18
N PRO A 231 -4.08 30.78 -0.02
CA PRO A 231 -3.38 29.54 -0.37
C PRO A 231 -2.03 29.41 0.36
N LEU A 232 -1.49 28.19 0.45
CA LEU A 232 -0.18 27.98 1.06
C LEU A 232 0.94 28.55 0.17
N PRO A 233 2.05 29.06 0.76
CA PRO A 233 3.25 29.40 0.00
C PRO A 233 3.81 28.19 -0.76
N GLN A 234 4.39 28.43 -1.94
CA GLN A 234 4.93 27.36 -2.80
C GLN A 234 5.94 26.46 -2.07
N GLU A 235 6.78 27.03 -1.20
CA GLU A 235 7.74 26.27 -0.39
C GLU A 235 7.06 25.24 0.52
N GLN A 236 5.93 25.60 1.14
CA GLN A 236 5.16 24.67 1.97
C GLN A 236 4.49 23.59 1.12
N LEU A 237 4.00 23.95 -0.08
CA LEU A 237 3.47 22.98 -1.03
C LEU A 237 4.55 21.98 -1.47
N ASP A 238 5.77 22.45 -1.74
CA ASP A 238 6.88 21.58 -2.14
C ASP A 238 7.29 20.63 -1.00
N LEU A 239 7.31 21.10 0.25
CA LEU A 239 7.56 20.25 1.41
C LEU A 239 6.50 19.16 1.56
N LEU A 240 5.21 19.51 1.47
CA LEU A 240 4.11 18.53 1.51
C LEU A 240 4.20 17.52 0.36
N ARG A 241 4.51 17.99 -0.85
CA ARG A 241 4.70 17.13 -2.03
C ARG A 241 5.83 16.13 -1.81
N ASP A 242 7.01 16.63 -1.44
CA ASP A 242 8.20 15.79 -1.25
C ASP A 242 8.01 14.81 -0.10
N TRP A 243 7.36 15.25 0.98
CA TRP A 243 7.03 14.37 2.09
C TRP A 243 6.16 13.19 1.66
N ILE A 244 5.07 13.45 0.92
CA ILE A 244 4.16 12.40 0.43
C ILE A 244 4.89 11.45 -0.54
N VAL A 245 5.63 12.01 -1.50
CA VAL A 245 6.40 11.23 -2.50
C VAL A 245 7.47 10.36 -1.84
N GLN A 246 8.04 10.79 -0.72
CA GLN A 246 9.03 10.00 0.04
C GLN A 246 8.38 8.93 0.93
N GLY A 247 7.06 8.78 0.91
CA GLY A 247 6.35 7.78 1.72
C GLY A 247 5.75 8.32 3.01
N ALA A 248 5.60 9.64 3.11
CA ALA A 248 4.89 10.33 4.20
C ALA A 248 5.32 9.87 5.60
N ALA A 249 6.63 9.84 5.87
CA ALA A 249 7.13 9.44 7.18
C ALA A 249 6.56 10.33 8.30
N TRP A 250 5.98 9.73 9.33
CA TRP A 250 5.36 10.44 10.47
C TRP A 250 5.66 9.64 11.75
N PRO A 251 6.48 10.19 12.67
CA PRO A 251 6.90 9.51 13.91
C PRO A 251 5.84 9.52 15.01
#